data_AF-X0UC30-F1
#
_entry.id   AF-X0UC30-F1
#
_cell.length_a   1.000
_cell.length_b   1.000
_cell.length_c   1.000
_cell.angle_alpha   90.00
_cell.angle_beta   90.00
_cell.angle_gamma   90.00
#
_symmetry.space_group_name_H-M   'P 1'
#
loop_
_entity.id
_entity.type
_entity.pdbx_description
1 polymer ?
#
loop_
_entity_poly.entity_id
_entity_poly.type
_entity_poly.pdbx_seq_one_letter_code
_entity_poly.pdbx_strand_id
1 'polypeptide(L)' 'IDYAKDIQCPVLLQICEKDNLVSKNSYLKTAKILGNYAEVKKYPIGHFDIYMGENFEKAVNDQIAFVKKHFSK' A
#
# COMPACT_ATOMS: atom_id res chain seq x y z
N ILE A 1 7.98 -9.96 -8.42
CA ILE A 1 8.15 -9.71 -6.95
C ILE A 1 9.62 -9.81 -6.56
N ASP A 2 10.46 -10.41 -7.40
CA ASP A 2 11.82 -10.86 -7.08
C ASP A 2 12.82 -9.74 -6.76
N TYR A 3 12.54 -8.52 -7.22
CA TYR A 3 13.35 -7.33 -6.94
C TYR A 3 12.90 -6.55 -5.69
N ALA A 4 11.79 -6.93 -5.04
CA ALA A 4 11.31 -6.22 -3.85
C ALA A 4 12.31 -6.27 -2.68
N LYS A 5 13.21 -7.27 -2.68
CA LYS A 5 14.29 -7.44 -1.68
C LYS A 5 15.38 -6.36 -1.77
N ASP A 6 15.48 -5.69 -2.90
CA ASP A 6 16.51 -4.67 -3.16
C ASP A 6 16.05 -3.28 -2.70
N ILE A 7 14.80 -3.14 -2.24
CA ILE A 7 14.25 -1.88 -1.73
C ILE A 7 14.80 -1.59 -0.32
N GLN A 8 15.35 -0.38 -0.14
CA GLN A 8 15.97 0.07 1.12
C GLN A 8 15.36 1.36 1.68
N CYS A 9 14.20 1.78 1.16
CA CYS A 9 13.48 2.97 1.62
C CYS A 9 12.10 2.60 2.18
N PRO A 10 11.48 3.46 3.00
CA PRO A 10 10.11 3.26 3.43
C PRO A 10 9.15 3.09 2.24
N VAL A 11 8.20 2.17 2.35
CA VAL A 11 7.19 1.85 1.34
C VAL A 11 5.80 1.84 1.98
N LEU A 12 4.87 2.57 1.40
CA LEU A 12 3.44 2.43 1.69
C LEU A 12 2.82 1.41 0.72
N LEU A 13 2.23 0.34 1.26
CA LEU A 13 1.42 -0.62 0.50
C LEU A 13 -0.06 -0.41 0.80
N GLN A 14 -0.81 0.07 -0.19
CA GLN A 14 -2.27 0.24 -0.12
C GLN A 14 -2.96 -0.92 -0.82
N ILE A 15 -3.70 -1.73 -0.07
CA ILE A 15 -4.26 -3.01 -0.53
C ILE A 15 -5.78 -2.94 -0.51
N CYS A 16 -6.39 -3.05 -1.69
CA CYS A 16 -7.82 -3.31 -1.84
C CYS A 16 -8.09 -4.82 -1.64
N GLU A 17 -8.80 -5.20 -0.57
CA GLU A 17 -8.99 -6.61 -0.19
C GLU A 17 -10.00 -7.35 -1.08
N LYS A 18 -10.90 -6.63 -1.78
CA LYS A 18 -11.84 -7.19 -2.76
C LYS A 18 -11.36 -6.98 -4.20
N ASP A 19 -10.06 -6.74 -4.38
CA ASP A 19 -9.43 -6.67 -5.69
C ASP A 19 -9.44 -8.04 -6.38
N ASN A 20 -10.04 -8.09 -7.58
CA ASN A 20 -10.11 -9.29 -8.42
C ASN A 20 -9.12 -9.25 -9.59
N LEU A 21 -8.34 -8.18 -9.73
CA LEU A 21 -7.34 -7.98 -10.79
C LEU A 21 -5.94 -8.34 -10.29
N VAL A 22 -5.59 -7.94 -9.07
CA VAL A 22 -4.28 -8.21 -8.48
C VAL A 22 -4.32 -9.44 -7.59
N SER A 23 -3.40 -10.38 -7.81
CA SER A 23 -3.30 -11.59 -6.99
C SER A 23 -2.99 -11.26 -5.52
N LYS A 24 -3.76 -11.85 -4.61
CA LYS A 24 -3.53 -11.80 -3.15
C LYS A 24 -2.12 -12.23 -2.74
N ASN A 25 -1.57 -13.23 -3.43
CA ASN A 25 -0.23 -13.70 -3.16
C ASN A 25 0.85 -12.66 -3.51
N SER A 26 0.55 -11.73 -4.43
CA SER A 26 1.51 -10.72 -4.84
C SER A 26 1.81 -9.74 -3.71
N TYR A 27 0.78 -9.06 -3.20
CA TYR A 27 0.97 -8.06 -2.15
C TYR A 27 1.41 -8.70 -0.82
N LEU A 28 0.98 -9.92 -0.49
CA LEU A 28 1.43 -10.61 0.73
C LEU A 28 2.92 -10.96 0.68
N LYS A 29 3.41 -11.47 -0.46
CA LYS A 29 4.84 -11.77 -0.64
C LYS A 29 5.66 -10.48 -0.64
N THR A 30 5.20 -9.43 -1.33
CA THR A 30 5.87 -8.13 -1.33
C THR A 30 5.96 -7.55 0.08
N ALA A 31 4.87 -7.54 0.84
CA ALA A 31 4.87 -7.06 2.23
C ALA A 31 5.84 -7.87 3.11
N LYS A 32 5.87 -9.19 2.95
CA LYS A 32 6.81 -10.06 3.67
C LYS A 32 8.27 -9.75 3.33
N ILE A 33 8.58 -9.51 2.05
CA ILE A 33 9.95 -9.21 1.59
C ILE A 33 10.39 -7.84 2.10
N LEU A 34 9.53 -6.83 2.03
CA LEU A 34 9.83 -5.48 2.49
C LEU A 34 10.03 -5.41 4.01
N GLY A 35 9.35 -6.26 4.79
CA GLY A 35 9.53 -6.33 6.24
C GLY A 35 9.36 -4.95 6.90
N ASN A 36 10.38 -4.49 7.61
CA ASN A 36 10.38 -3.20 8.33
C ASN A 36 10.28 -1.98 7.42
N TYR A 37 10.51 -2.13 6.10
CA TYR A 37 10.30 -1.05 5.14
C TYR A 37 8.83 -0.83 4.79
N ALA A 38 7.95 -1.81 5.01
CA ALA A 38 6.55 -1.71 4.60
C ALA A 38 5.62 -1.18 5.71
N GLU A 39 4.89 -0.10 5.39
CA GLU A 39 3.65 0.26 6.07
C GLU A 39 2.47 -0.23 5.23
N VAL A 40 1.63 -1.11 5.78
CA VAL A 40 0.52 -1.73 5.05
C VAL A 40 -0.82 -1.12 5.47
N LYS A 41 -1.57 -0.61 4.49
CA LYS A 41 -2.95 -0.15 4.64
C LYS A 41 -3.88 -1.07 3.86
N LYS A 42 -4.99 -1.47 4.48
CA LYS A 42 -5.98 -2.37 3.87
C LYS A 42 -7.33 -1.69 3.79
N TYR A 43 -8.02 -1.90 2.68
CA TYR A 43 -9.32 -1.32 2.38
C TYR A 43 -10.26 -2.44 1.92
N PRO A 44 -11.43 -2.65 2.56
CA PRO A 44 -12.36 -3.73 2.20
C PRO A 44 -13.20 -3.40 0.95
N ILE A 45 -12.52 -2.97 -0.12
CA ILE A 45 -13.08 -2.40 -1.36
C ILE A 45 -12.44 -3.05 -2.60
N GLY A 46 -13.04 -2.83 -3.77
CA GLY A 46 -12.55 -3.29 -5.06
C GLY A 46 -11.39 -2.45 -5.62
N HIS A 47 -10.80 -2.91 -6.72
CA HIS A 47 -9.59 -2.31 -7.31
C HIS A 47 -9.76 -0.81 -7.62
N PHE A 48 -10.89 -0.44 -8.23
CA PHE A 48 -11.13 0.94 -8.66
C PHE A 48 -11.80 1.81 -7.59
N ASP A 49 -12.39 1.20 -6.57
CA ASP A 49 -13.12 1.92 -5.52
C ASP A 49 -12.20 2.87 -4.74
N ILE A 50 -10.91 2.57 -4.65
CA ILE A 50 -9.90 3.41 -3.98
C ILE A 50 -9.72 4.78 -4.63
N TYR A 51 -10.16 4.95 -5.88
CA TYR A 51 -10.05 6.20 -6.62
C TYR A 51 -11.30 7.08 -6.55
N MET A 52 -12.34 6.68 -5.79
CA MET A 52 -13.63 7.35 -5.76
C MET A 52 -14.11 7.66 -4.33
N GLY A 53 -14.77 8.81 -4.18
CA GLY A 53 -15.49 9.21 -2.97
C GLY A 53 -14.65 9.14 -1.69
N GLU A 54 -15.25 8.64 -0.61
CA GLU A 54 -14.60 8.56 0.71
C GLU A 54 -13.37 7.64 0.73
N ASN A 55 -13.33 6.62 -0.13
CA ASN A 55 -12.17 5.74 -0.24
C ASN A 55 -10.96 6.47 -0.82
N PHE A 56 -11.17 7.36 -1.80
CA PHE A 56 -10.13 8.23 -2.34
C PHE A 56 -9.57 9.16 -1.28
N GLU A 57 -10.46 9.87 -0.58
CA GLU A 57 -10.05 10.78 0.49
C GLU A 57 -9.24 10.03 1.56
N LYS A 58 -9.69 8.84 1.96
CA LYS A 58 -8.96 8.01 2.91
C LYS A 58 -7.59 7.59 2.38
N ALA A 59 -7.52 7.11 1.14
CA ALA A 59 -6.28 6.64 0.53
C ALA A 59 -5.25 7.76 0.39
N VAL A 60 -5.67 8.96 -0.03
CA VAL A 60 -4.80 10.14 -0.14
C VAL A 60 -4.35 10.62 1.24
N ASN A 61 -5.22 10.62 2.24
CA ASN A 61 -4.84 10.97 3.61
C ASN A 61 -3.78 10.00 4.18
N ASP A 62 -3.90 8.69 3.92
CA ASP A 62 -2.88 7.71 4.29
C ASP A 62 -1.53 7.98 3.57
N GLN A 63 -1.56 8.36 2.28
CA GLN A 63 -0.35 8.75 1.53
C GLN A 63 0.31 9.99 2.13
N ILE A 64 -0.47 11.03 2.44
CA ILE A 64 0.02 12.26 3.06
C ILE A 64 0.62 11.96 4.44
N ALA A 65 -0.05 11.14 5.26
CA ALA A 65 0.45 10.73 6.57
C ALA A 65 1.79 9.97 6.47
N PHE A 66 1.90 9.06 5.51
CA PHE A 66 3.14 8.33 5.24
C PHE A 66 4.27 9.27 4.82
N VAL A 67 4.02 10.19 3.88
CA VAL A 67 5.03 11.16 3.45
C VAL A 67 5.46 12.05 4.62
N LYS A 68 4.51 12.54 5.42
CA LYS A 68 4.82 13.35 6.60
C LYS A 68 5.70 12.62 7.61
N LYS A 69 5.39 11.36 7.88
CA LYS A 69 6.13 10.52 8.82
C LYS A 69 7.58 10.27 8.39
N HIS A 70 7.84 10.13 7.09
CA HIS A 70 9.15 9.70 6.58
C HIS A 70 9.98 10.80 5.92
N PHE A 71 9.38 11.92 5.52
CA PHE A 71 10.04 12.92 4.66
C PHE A 71 9.72 14.39 5.03
N SER A 72 8.92 14.66 6.05
CA SER A 72 8.82 16.03 6.58
C SER A 72 10.06 16.36 7.40
N LYS A 73 10.76 17.42 7.01
CA LYS A 73 11.75 18.11 7.85
C LYS A 73 11.06 18.83 8.99
#